data_AF-A0A9W7LFP2-F1
#
_entry.id   AF-A0A9W7LFP2-F1
#
_cell.length_a   1.000
_cell.length_b   1.000
_cell.length_c   1.000
_cell.angle_alpha   90.00
_cell.angle_beta   90.00
_cell.angle_gamma   90.00
#
_symmetry.space_group_name_H-M   'P 1'
#
loop_
_entity.id
_entity.type
_entity.pdbx_description
1 polymer ?
#
loop_
_entity_poly.entity_id
_entity_poly.type
_entity_poly.pdbx_seq_one_letter_code
_entity_poly.pdbx_strand_id
1 'polypeptide(L)'
;MKYDKLPKDVQRELEARAFRSLVKHLADRPEVANMDLMTLSGFCRNCLGKWITLAARQVGRGDGLDDATRSTLLTASYEDFVGQCVYGEDYASWKKKHHTKPSDEQMDKYTASKGLHAVHDKDKLKPVDPSEVCCTDVDVCLVGGVESGIGEGGEGVGWRAVPMPEFKGTSRLAIRLFVLTCSDRASRGEYSDLSGPAVVAAVNSVIEAGEGLKGKVKIVEVKRAICEDDRNAIVGTLQGWGGTGMGENEVGLVMTTGGTGFSMRDVTPEATREVLLKDLSNILQHALMLCSRKQPLACLSRGICGLINRNMIVVNLPGQPEACRDVVEAVMPGLLHWAKKTGGV
;
A
#
# COMPACT_ATOMS: atom_id res chain seq x y z
N MET A 1 -29.30 20.33 -8.06
CA MET A 1 -28.08 19.70 -7.51
C MET A 1 -27.02 19.72 -8.61
N LYS A 2 -25.77 20.07 -8.32
CA LYS A 2 -24.71 20.09 -9.35
C LYS A 2 -24.00 18.72 -9.38
N TYR A 3 -23.53 18.30 -10.55
CA TYR A 3 -22.95 16.97 -10.78
C TYR A 3 -21.73 16.69 -9.88
N ASP A 4 -20.88 17.69 -9.70
CA ASP A 4 -19.69 17.69 -8.84
C ASP A 4 -20.00 17.41 -7.36
N LYS A 5 -21.24 17.65 -6.92
CA LYS A 5 -21.70 17.41 -5.54
C LYS A 5 -22.28 16.02 -5.31
N LEU A 6 -22.37 15.17 -6.34
CA LEU A 6 -22.85 13.79 -6.17
C LEU A 6 -21.76 12.92 -5.51
N PRO A 7 -22.13 11.84 -4.80
CA PRO A 7 -21.17 10.84 -4.33
C PRO A 7 -20.31 10.27 -5.48
N LYS A 8 -19.04 9.95 -5.23
CA LYS A 8 -18.08 9.54 -6.26
C LYS A 8 -18.40 8.19 -6.90
N ASP A 9 -19.03 7.28 -6.18
CA ASP A 9 -19.57 6.03 -6.70
C ASP A 9 -20.73 6.27 -7.69
N VAL A 10 -21.61 7.22 -7.35
CA VAL A 10 -22.71 7.65 -8.25
C VAL A 10 -22.15 8.34 -9.50
N GLN A 11 -21.16 9.24 -9.35
CA GLN A 11 -20.48 9.86 -10.49
C GLN A 11 -19.89 8.81 -11.44
N ARG A 12 -19.15 7.83 -10.89
CA ARG A 12 -18.56 6.72 -11.64
C ARG A 12 -19.60 5.89 -12.39
N GLU A 13 -20.72 5.56 -11.76
CA GLU A 13 -21.78 4.79 -12.42
C GLU A 13 -22.45 5.57 -13.56
N LEU A 14 -22.64 6.89 -13.38
CA LEU A 14 -23.18 7.75 -14.45
C LEU A 14 -22.22 7.86 -15.63
N GLU A 15 -20.93 8.08 -15.38
CA GLU A 15 -19.88 8.14 -16.41
C GLU A 15 -19.77 6.81 -17.16
N ALA A 16 -19.76 5.69 -16.42
CA ALA A 16 -19.69 4.36 -17.02
C ALA A 16 -20.91 4.08 -17.92
N ARG A 17 -22.11 4.53 -17.52
CA ARG A 17 -23.31 4.44 -18.38
C ARG A 17 -23.18 5.29 -19.64
N ALA A 18 -22.76 6.55 -19.50
CA ALA A 18 -22.58 7.44 -20.64
C ALA A 18 -21.55 6.88 -21.63
N PHE A 19 -20.44 6.34 -21.12
CA PHE A 19 -19.42 5.69 -21.94
C PHE A 19 -19.97 4.45 -22.69
N ARG A 20 -20.69 3.56 -21.99
CA ARG A 20 -21.35 2.41 -22.61
C ARG A 20 -22.35 2.84 -23.70
N SER A 21 -23.08 3.93 -23.49
CA SER A 21 -23.99 4.50 -24.49
C SER A 21 -23.26 5.02 -25.72
N LEU A 22 -22.13 5.72 -25.56
CA LEU A 22 -21.29 6.18 -26.67
C LEU A 22 -20.75 5.00 -27.49
N VAL A 23 -20.19 4.00 -26.80
CA VAL A 23 -19.63 2.81 -27.43
C VAL A 23 -20.69 2.08 -28.24
N LYS A 24 -21.87 1.84 -27.64
CA LYS A 24 -23.00 1.25 -28.34
C LYS A 24 -23.42 2.07 -29.56
N HIS A 25 -23.54 3.38 -29.43
CA HIS A 25 -23.89 4.27 -30.55
C HIS A 25 -22.91 4.15 -31.72
N LEU A 26 -21.61 4.04 -31.45
CA LEU A 26 -20.59 3.88 -32.49
C LEU A 26 -20.56 2.46 -33.08
N ALA A 27 -20.92 1.44 -32.31
CA ALA A 27 -21.03 0.06 -32.77
C ALA A 27 -22.24 -0.13 -33.70
N ASP A 28 -23.37 0.51 -33.39
CA ASP A 28 -24.59 0.53 -34.22
C ASP A 28 -24.41 1.30 -35.54
N ARG A 29 -23.27 1.98 -35.72
CA ARG A 29 -22.94 2.81 -36.88
C ARG A 29 -21.68 2.35 -37.62
N PRO A 30 -21.62 1.11 -38.14
CA PRO A 30 -20.44 0.58 -38.81
C PRO A 30 -20.11 1.31 -40.11
N GLU A 31 -21.05 2.05 -40.70
CA GLU A 31 -20.85 2.86 -41.90
C GLU A 31 -19.89 4.03 -41.69
N VAL A 32 -19.74 4.50 -40.45
CA VAL A 32 -18.81 5.59 -40.12
C VAL A 32 -17.42 4.99 -39.91
N ALA A 33 -16.52 5.19 -40.87
CA ALA A 33 -15.18 4.62 -40.79
C ALA A 33 -14.35 5.27 -39.68
N ASN A 34 -13.41 4.51 -39.11
CA ASN A 34 -12.50 5.04 -38.08
C ASN A 34 -11.69 6.25 -38.58
N MET A 35 -11.36 6.32 -39.87
CA MET A 35 -10.62 7.43 -40.45
C MET A 35 -11.41 8.74 -40.45
N ASP A 36 -12.71 8.67 -40.71
CA ASP A 36 -13.59 9.84 -40.69
C ASP A 36 -13.72 10.37 -39.26
N LEU A 37 -13.85 9.47 -38.28
CA LEU A 37 -13.81 9.83 -36.86
C LEU A 37 -12.48 10.49 -36.46
N MET A 38 -11.34 9.90 -36.84
CA MET A 38 -10.04 10.50 -36.55
C MET A 38 -9.89 11.90 -37.14
N THR A 39 -10.41 12.11 -38.35
CA THR A 39 -10.30 13.40 -39.05
C THR A 39 -11.19 14.47 -38.42
N LEU A 40 -12.41 14.11 -38.01
CA LEU A 40 -13.40 15.06 -37.49
C LEU A 40 -13.27 15.29 -35.98
N SER A 41 -13.12 14.23 -35.20
CA SER A 41 -13.13 14.29 -33.73
C SER A 41 -11.78 14.04 -33.08
N GLY A 42 -10.73 13.70 -33.85
CA GLY A 42 -9.40 13.43 -33.32
C GLY A 42 -9.27 12.09 -32.60
N PHE A 43 -10.31 11.26 -32.55
CA PHE A 43 -10.27 9.92 -31.97
C PHE A 43 -11.24 9.00 -32.71
N CYS A 44 -11.00 7.69 -32.64
CA CYS A 44 -11.90 6.68 -33.22
C CYS A 44 -12.16 5.53 -32.24
N ARG A 45 -12.86 4.49 -32.70
CA ARG A 45 -13.14 3.28 -31.90
C ARG A 45 -11.87 2.64 -31.35
N ASN A 46 -10.77 2.62 -32.11
CA ASN A 46 -9.49 2.09 -31.62
C ASN A 46 -8.92 2.91 -30.45
N CYS A 47 -9.16 4.23 -30.42
CA CYS A 47 -8.74 5.08 -29.31
C CYS A 47 -9.52 4.77 -28.04
N LEU A 48 -10.84 4.52 -28.16
CA LEU A 48 -11.67 4.05 -27.04
C LEU A 48 -11.13 2.73 -26.47
N GLY A 49 -10.76 1.80 -27.36
CA GLY A 49 -10.11 0.55 -26.98
C GLY A 49 -8.82 0.75 -26.19
N LYS A 50 -7.93 1.61 -26.69
CA LYS A 50 -6.68 1.95 -26.00
C LYS A 50 -6.93 2.58 -24.63
N TRP A 51 -7.93 3.46 -24.50
CA TRP A 51 -8.28 4.04 -23.20
C TRP A 51 -8.79 2.99 -22.22
N ILE A 52 -9.60 2.02 -22.66
CA ILE A 52 -10.02 0.88 -21.85
C ILE A 52 -8.80 0.03 -21.44
N THR A 53 -7.87 -0.25 -22.36
CA THR A 53 -6.64 -1.00 -22.04
C THR A 53 -5.78 -0.25 -21.01
N LEU A 54 -5.58 1.06 -21.18
CA LEU A 54 -4.85 1.89 -20.22
C LEU A 54 -5.53 1.90 -18.85
N ALA A 55 -6.85 2.06 -18.82
CA ALA A 55 -7.63 1.98 -17.60
C ALA A 55 -7.51 0.60 -16.94
N ALA A 56 -7.52 -0.49 -17.72
CA ALA A 56 -7.31 -1.85 -17.22
C ALA A 56 -5.91 -2.02 -16.60
N ARG A 57 -4.86 -1.52 -17.24
CA ARG A 57 -3.50 -1.53 -16.66
C ARG A 57 -3.43 -0.72 -15.37
N GLN A 58 -4.12 0.41 -15.30
CA GLN A 58 -4.17 1.23 -14.10
C GLN A 58 -4.95 0.55 -12.96
N VAL A 59 -6.13 0.00 -13.25
CA VAL A 59 -6.98 -0.69 -12.27
C VAL A 59 -6.34 -2.00 -11.82
N GLY A 60 -5.70 -2.76 -12.72
CA GLY A 60 -4.99 -4.00 -12.41
C GLY A 60 -3.80 -3.81 -11.46
N ARG A 61 -3.21 -2.60 -11.43
CA ARG A 61 -2.20 -2.19 -10.44
C ARG A 61 -2.81 -1.72 -9.11
N GLY A 62 -4.14 -1.72 -9.01
CA GLY A 62 -4.88 -1.37 -7.82
C GLY A 62 -4.98 -2.52 -6.81
N ASP A 63 -5.25 -2.14 -5.57
CA ASP A 63 -5.50 -3.07 -4.46
C ASP A 63 -6.95 -3.56 -4.46
N GLY A 64 -7.24 -4.66 -3.77
CA GLY A 64 -8.61 -5.18 -3.59
C GLY A 64 -9.14 -6.04 -4.74
N LEU A 65 -8.30 -6.37 -5.72
CA LEU A 65 -8.59 -7.35 -6.77
C LEU A 65 -8.01 -8.72 -6.39
N ASP A 66 -8.75 -9.78 -6.71
CA ASP A 66 -8.23 -11.14 -6.69
C ASP A 66 -7.17 -11.36 -7.79
N ASP A 67 -6.34 -12.39 -7.61
CA ASP A 67 -5.21 -12.66 -8.50
C ASP A 67 -5.64 -12.97 -9.95
N ALA A 68 -6.81 -13.57 -10.16
CA ALA A 68 -7.30 -13.89 -11.50
C ALA A 68 -7.78 -12.62 -12.23
N THR A 69 -8.53 -11.75 -11.54
CA THR A 69 -8.96 -10.45 -12.07
C THR A 69 -7.75 -9.56 -12.37
N ARG A 70 -6.79 -9.48 -11.44
CA ARG A 70 -5.54 -8.72 -11.63
C ARG A 70 -4.76 -9.22 -12.84
N SER A 71 -4.54 -10.54 -12.93
CA SER A 71 -3.82 -11.14 -14.06
C SER A 71 -4.51 -10.81 -15.38
N THR A 72 -5.83 -10.92 -15.44
CA THR A 72 -6.62 -10.57 -16.64
C THR A 72 -6.42 -9.10 -17.02
N LEU A 73 -6.57 -8.17 -16.08
CA LEU A 73 -6.44 -6.73 -16.35
C LEU A 73 -5.03 -6.31 -16.78
N LEU A 74 -3.99 -7.02 -16.35
CA LEU A 74 -2.59 -6.72 -16.68
C LEU A 74 -2.09 -7.40 -17.95
N THR A 75 -2.64 -8.56 -18.30
CA THR A 75 -2.15 -9.39 -19.41
C THR A 75 -3.05 -9.35 -20.64
N ALA A 76 -4.33 -8.99 -20.49
CA ALA A 76 -5.29 -9.03 -21.60
C ALA A 76 -4.76 -8.25 -22.80
N SER A 77 -4.74 -8.91 -23.96
CA SER A 77 -4.30 -8.31 -25.21
C SER A 77 -5.33 -7.28 -25.68
N TYR A 78 -4.89 -6.35 -26.53
CA TYR A 78 -5.81 -5.42 -27.19
C TYR A 78 -6.91 -6.18 -27.95
N GLU A 79 -6.57 -7.30 -28.60
CA GLU A 79 -7.49 -8.06 -29.45
C GLU A 79 -8.57 -8.77 -28.62
N ASP A 80 -8.20 -9.34 -27.46
CA ASP A 80 -9.13 -10.03 -26.57
C ASP A 80 -10.03 -9.07 -25.79
N PHE A 81 -9.49 -7.92 -25.38
CA PHE A 81 -10.16 -7.00 -24.45
C PHE A 81 -10.98 -5.91 -25.16
N VAL A 82 -10.54 -5.43 -26.33
CA VAL A 82 -11.17 -4.29 -27.03
C VAL A 82 -12.27 -4.72 -27.98
N GLY A 83 -12.13 -5.88 -28.64
CA GLY A 83 -13.12 -6.38 -29.60
C GLY A 83 -14.52 -6.42 -28.99
N GLN A 84 -14.67 -7.21 -27.92
CA GLN A 84 -15.96 -7.40 -27.26
C GLN A 84 -16.52 -6.10 -26.67
N CYS A 85 -15.67 -5.27 -26.05
CA CYS A 85 -16.14 -4.08 -25.36
C CYS A 85 -16.50 -2.94 -26.31
N VAL A 86 -15.77 -2.73 -27.40
CA VAL A 86 -15.93 -1.56 -28.29
C VAL A 86 -16.69 -1.88 -29.57
N TYR A 87 -16.48 -3.08 -30.12
CA TYR A 87 -17.06 -3.49 -31.40
C TYR A 87 -18.26 -4.44 -31.25
N GLY A 88 -18.50 -4.96 -30.04
CA GLY A 88 -19.58 -5.91 -29.77
C GLY A 88 -19.34 -7.32 -30.33
N GLU A 89 -18.23 -7.53 -31.03
CA GLU A 89 -17.75 -8.81 -31.56
C GLU A 89 -16.21 -8.82 -31.57
N ASP A 90 -15.58 -9.93 -31.92
CA ASP A 90 -14.12 -9.97 -32.02
C ASP A 90 -13.60 -9.03 -33.12
N TYR A 91 -12.46 -8.38 -32.85
CA TYR A 91 -11.93 -7.34 -33.74
C TYR A 91 -11.60 -7.87 -35.14
N ALA A 92 -11.15 -9.12 -35.25
CA ALA A 92 -10.79 -9.73 -36.52
C ALA A 92 -12.04 -9.92 -37.42
N SER A 93 -13.14 -10.40 -36.84
CA SER A 93 -14.43 -10.53 -37.51
C SER A 93 -14.99 -9.18 -37.94
N TRP A 94 -14.97 -8.18 -37.04
CA TRP A 94 -15.44 -6.83 -37.37
C TRP A 94 -14.64 -6.22 -38.54
N LYS A 95 -13.30 -6.33 -38.49
CA LYS A 95 -12.41 -5.82 -39.54
C LYS A 95 -12.72 -6.48 -40.88
N LYS A 96 -12.97 -7.78 -40.92
CA LYS A 96 -13.32 -8.49 -42.16
C LYS A 96 -14.64 -8.00 -42.78
N LYS A 97 -15.61 -7.61 -41.96
CA LYS A 97 -16.94 -7.18 -42.41
C LYS A 97 -16.99 -5.70 -42.82
N HIS A 98 -16.23 -4.84 -42.15
CA HIS A 98 -16.45 -3.39 -42.21
C HIS A 98 -15.21 -2.56 -42.58
N HIS A 99 -14.03 -3.17 -42.72
CA HIS A 99 -12.81 -2.42 -43.06
C HIS A 99 -12.67 -2.22 -44.57
N THR A 100 -12.97 -1.01 -45.04
CA THR A 100 -12.67 -0.57 -46.40
C THR A 100 -11.31 0.12 -46.50
N LYS A 101 -10.64 0.03 -47.65
CA LYS A 101 -9.39 0.73 -47.90
C LYS A 101 -9.70 2.24 -48.06
N PRO A 102 -9.01 3.14 -47.35
CA PRO A 102 -9.26 4.57 -47.47
C PRO A 102 -8.81 5.11 -48.84
N SER A 103 -9.50 6.15 -49.31
CA SER A 103 -9.10 6.89 -50.52
C SER A 103 -7.92 7.82 -50.24
N ASP A 104 -7.23 8.26 -51.30
CA ASP A 104 -6.11 9.19 -51.19
C ASP A 104 -6.54 10.52 -50.53
N GLU A 105 -7.75 11.01 -50.85
CA GLU A 105 -8.31 12.22 -50.24
C GLU A 105 -8.56 12.06 -48.72
N GLN A 106 -9.00 10.87 -48.27
CA GLN A 106 -9.16 10.58 -46.85
C GLN A 106 -7.80 10.51 -46.13
N MET A 107 -6.78 9.99 -46.80
CA MET A 107 -5.41 9.95 -46.26
C MET A 107 -4.80 11.35 -46.12
N ASP A 108 -5.06 12.24 -47.07
CA ASP A 108 -4.60 13.64 -47.02
C ASP A 108 -5.26 14.38 -45.85
N LYS A 109 -6.59 14.24 -45.69
CA LYS A 109 -7.34 14.83 -44.56
C LYS A 109 -6.90 14.26 -43.21
N TYR A 110 -6.64 12.95 -43.15
CA TYR A 110 -6.11 12.30 -41.96
C TYR A 110 -4.71 12.85 -41.58
N THR A 111 -3.85 13.04 -42.58
CA THR A 111 -2.50 13.58 -42.37
C THR A 111 -2.54 15.05 -41.93
N ALA A 112 -3.40 15.86 -42.54
CA ALA A 112 -3.61 17.26 -42.16
C ALA A 112 -4.15 17.41 -40.73
N SER A 113 -4.97 16.46 -40.25
CA SER A 113 -5.56 16.49 -38.90
C SER A 113 -4.68 15.85 -37.81
N LYS A 114 -3.47 15.39 -38.13
CA LYS A 114 -2.58 14.64 -37.22
C LYS A 114 -2.32 15.33 -35.87
N GLY A 115 -2.29 16.67 -35.84
CA GLY A 115 -2.12 17.45 -34.61
C GLY A 115 -3.29 17.38 -33.62
N LEU A 116 -4.46 16.91 -34.07
CA LEU A 116 -5.67 16.76 -33.27
C LEU A 116 -5.87 15.31 -32.76
N HIS A 117 -5.04 14.37 -33.22
CA HIS A 117 -5.22 12.95 -32.91
C HIS A 117 -4.88 12.66 -31.45
N ALA A 118 -5.71 11.86 -30.81
CA ALA A 118 -5.49 11.39 -29.45
C ALA A 118 -4.14 10.67 -29.32
N VAL A 119 -3.33 11.10 -28.37
CA VAL A 119 -2.02 10.52 -28.07
C VAL A 119 -2.18 9.48 -26.97
N HIS A 120 -1.46 8.36 -27.13
CA HIS A 120 -1.46 7.28 -26.16
C HIS A 120 -0.02 6.85 -25.90
N ASP A 121 0.32 6.63 -24.62
CA ASP A 121 1.59 6.05 -24.22
C ASP A 121 1.63 4.58 -24.65
N LYS A 122 2.52 4.27 -25.60
CA LYS A 122 2.63 2.92 -26.19
C LYS A 122 3.26 1.92 -25.22
N ASP A 123 4.08 2.39 -24.28
CA ASP A 123 4.72 1.52 -23.30
C ASP A 123 3.70 1.09 -22.24
N LYS A 124 2.81 2.01 -21.84
CA LYS A 124 1.69 1.70 -20.91
C LYS A 124 0.60 0.80 -21.52
N LEU A 125 0.59 0.59 -22.83
CA LEU A 125 -0.36 -0.31 -23.51
C LEU A 125 0.10 -1.78 -23.52
N LYS A 126 1.38 -2.06 -23.27
CA LYS A 126 1.92 -3.43 -23.31
C LYS A 126 1.31 -4.28 -22.18
N PRO A 127 1.14 -5.59 -22.40
CA PRO A 127 0.91 -6.53 -21.31
C PRO A 127 2.03 -6.39 -20.27
N VAL A 128 1.65 -6.45 -19.00
CA VAL A 128 2.59 -6.40 -17.87
C VAL A 128 2.57 -7.77 -17.21
N ASP A 129 3.75 -8.33 -16.96
CA ASP A 129 3.85 -9.58 -16.18
C ASP A 129 3.36 -9.29 -14.75
N PRO A 130 2.33 -10.00 -14.25
CA PRO A 130 1.83 -9.80 -12.90
C PRO A 130 2.90 -9.96 -11.81
N SER A 131 3.97 -10.74 -12.06
CA SER A 131 5.10 -10.92 -11.16
C SER A 131 6.07 -9.72 -11.12
N GLU A 132 6.06 -8.87 -12.15
CA GLU A 132 6.81 -7.61 -12.18
C GLU A 132 6.09 -6.49 -11.40
N VAL A 133 4.80 -6.67 -11.09
CA VAL A 133 4.00 -5.75 -10.24
C VAL A 133 4.21 -6.07 -8.76
N CYS A 134 5.46 -6.10 -8.33
CA CYS A 134 5.79 -6.43 -6.94
C CYS A 134 5.74 -5.20 -6.02
N CYS A 135 6.13 -4.00 -6.48
CA CYS A 135 6.19 -2.79 -5.62
C CYS A 135 6.19 -1.42 -6.34
N THR A 136 6.02 -1.28 -7.67
CA THR A 136 6.26 0.03 -8.33
C THR A 136 5.42 0.30 -9.59
N ASP A 137 4.50 1.25 -9.48
CA ASP A 137 4.46 2.43 -10.37
C ASP A 137 3.83 3.59 -9.58
N VAL A 138 4.71 4.46 -9.08
CA VAL A 138 4.41 5.62 -8.21
C VAL A 138 3.54 6.67 -8.93
N ASP A 139 3.34 6.55 -10.25
CA ASP A 139 2.40 7.40 -10.98
C ASP A 139 0.96 7.30 -10.41
N VAL A 140 0.54 6.15 -9.87
CA VAL A 140 -0.80 6.02 -9.27
C VAL A 140 -0.94 6.82 -7.96
N CYS A 141 0.17 7.23 -7.33
CA CYS A 141 0.16 8.05 -6.12
C CYS A 141 0.19 9.55 -6.39
N LEU A 142 0.49 10.00 -7.62
CA LEU A 142 0.73 11.43 -7.92
C LEU A 142 -0.22 12.06 -8.96
N VAL A 143 -1.08 11.31 -9.65
CA VAL A 143 -2.12 11.90 -10.53
C VAL A 143 -3.45 12.11 -9.80
N GLY A 144 -3.39 12.58 -8.55
CA GLY A 144 -4.48 13.32 -7.93
C GLY A 144 -4.02 14.76 -7.87
N GLY A 145 -4.49 15.61 -8.79
CA GLY A 145 -4.05 17.00 -8.92
C GLY A 145 -4.01 17.72 -7.57
N VAL A 146 -2.81 18.06 -7.12
CA VAL A 146 -2.60 18.92 -5.96
C VAL A 146 -2.68 20.34 -6.47
N GLU A 147 -3.89 20.89 -6.57
CA GLU A 147 -4.03 22.32 -6.31
C GLU A 147 -3.93 22.50 -4.79
N SER A 148 -2.82 23.11 -4.40
CA SER A 148 -2.53 23.58 -3.06
C SER A 148 -3.70 24.39 -2.50
N GLY A 149 -4.44 23.78 -1.59
CA GLY A 149 -5.47 24.43 -0.79
C GLY A 149 -5.56 23.75 0.55
N ILE A 150 -4.96 24.35 1.57
CA ILE A 150 -5.28 24.09 2.98
C ILE A 150 -6.74 24.55 3.14
N GLY A 151 -7.66 23.60 3.04
CA GLY A 151 -9.10 23.84 3.14
C GLY A 151 -9.77 22.61 3.72
N GLU A 152 -10.41 22.81 4.87
CA GLU A 152 -11.20 21.80 5.58
C GLU A 152 -12.30 21.24 4.66
N GLY A 153 -12.36 19.91 4.52
CA GLY A 153 -13.43 19.22 3.82
C GLY A 153 -13.12 18.89 2.36
N GLY A 154 -12.25 17.91 2.16
CA GLY A 154 -12.06 17.24 0.87
C GLY A 154 -11.43 15.88 1.10
N GLU A 155 -11.82 14.87 0.31
CA GLU A 155 -11.17 13.56 0.28
C GLU A 155 -9.71 13.77 -0.15
N GLY A 156 -8.85 14.04 0.84
CA GLY A 156 -7.41 14.11 0.66
C GLY A 156 -6.91 12.75 0.20
N VAL A 157 -5.78 12.76 -0.50
CA VAL A 157 -5.02 11.57 -0.89
C VAL A 157 -4.93 10.63 0.31
N GLY A 158 -5.80 9.62 0.33
CA GLY A 158 -5.92 8.73 1.47
C GLY A 158 -4.66 7.89 1.51
N TRP A 159 -3.80 8.13 2.51
CA TRP A 159 -2.67 7.25 2.78
C TRP A 159 -3.19 5.82 2.89
N ARG A 160 -2.76 4.94 1.98
CA ARG A 160 -3.15 3.52 2.01
C ARG A 160 -2.50 2.88 3.24
N ALA A 161 -3.30 2.18 4.04
CA ALA A 161 -2.78 1.36 5.12
C ALA A 161 -1.84 0.29 4.54
N VAL A 162 -0.77 -0.05 5.25
CA VAL A 162 0.09 -1.18 4.86
C VAL A 162 -0.78 -2.44 4.95
N PRO A 163 -0.95 -3.21 3.86
CA PRO A 163 -1.80 -4.39 3.88
C PRO A 163 -1.22 -5.44 4.83
N MET A 164 -2.10 -6.14 5.55
CA MET A 164 -1.69 -7.28 6.37
C MET A 164 -1.18 -8.40 5.45
N PRO A 165 0.00 -9.00 5.70
CA PRO A 165 0.50 -10.08 4.86
C PRO A 165 -0.35 -11.36 5.00
N GLU A 166 -0.62 -12.01 3.87
CA GLU A 166 -1.25 -13.33 3.86
C GLU A 166 -0.21 -14.45 4.12
N PHE A 167 -0.55 -15.38 5.00
CA PHE A 167 0.25 -16.59 5.27
C PHE A 167 -0.36 -17.79 4.50
N LYS A 168 0.20 -18.14 3.33
CA LYS A 168 -0.24 -19.26 2.48
C LYS A 168 0.35 -20.59 2.99
N GLY A 169 -0.40 -21.69 2.90
CA GLY A 169 0.11 -23.05 3.23
C GLY A 169 0.00 -23.45 4.72
N THR A 170 0.79 -24.42 5.17
CA THR A 170 0.80 -24.95 6.56
C THR A 170 1.82 -24.29 7.49
N SER A 171 2.65 -23.41 6.95
CA SER A 171 3.74 -22.76 7.67
C SER A 171 3.22 -21.86 8.79
N ARG A 172 3.91 -21.91 9.94
CA ARG A 172 3.54 -21.22 11.18
C ARG A 172 4.70 -20.35 11.65
N LEU A 173 4.44 -19.07 11.87
CA LEU A 173 5.38 -18.11 12.42
C LEU A 173 5.25 -18.08 13.94
N ALA A 174 6.36 -18.31 14.64
CA ALA A 174 6.46 -18.14 16.08
C ALA A 174 7.08 -16.78 16.41
N ILE A 175 6.41 -16.00 17.26
CA ILE A 175 6.91 -14.70 17.73
C ILE A 175 7.31 -14.83 19.21
N ARG A 176 8.54 -14.45 19.53
CA ARG A 176 8.95 -14.13 20.90
C ARG A 176 8.82 -12.63 21.09
N LEU A 177 7.91 -12.21 21.96
CA LEU A 177 7.65 -10.81 22.24
C LEU A 177 8.44 -10.36 23.47
N PHE A 178 9.33 -9.39 23.29
CA PHE A 178 10.08 -8.76 24.35
C PHE A 178 9.61 -7.32 24.52
N VAL A 179 9.23 -6.92 25.73
CA VAL A 179 8.77 -5.55 26.00
C VAL A 179 9.64 -4.91 27.08
N LEU A 180 10.27 -3.78 26.74
CA LEU A 180 11.14 -3.02 27.64
C LEU A 180 10.52 -1.68 27.99
N THR A 181 10.10 -1.52 29.24
CA THR A 181 9.65 -0.23 29.76
C THR A 181 10.87 0.58 30.21
N CYS A 182 11.17 1.67 29.52
CA CYS A 182 12.21 2.64 29.86
C CYS A 182 11.55 3.75 30.70
N SER A 183 11.76 3.69 32.01
CA SER A 183 11.29 4.71 32.93
C SER A 183 12.01 4.65 34.26
N ASP A 184 12.65 5.76 34.62
CA ASP A 184 13.19 6.03 35.94
C ASP A 184 12.22 5.73 37.09
N ARG A 185 10.99 6.21 36.95
CA ARG A 185 9.97 6.14 38.00
C ARG A 185 9.39 4.73 38.12
N ALA A 186 9.18 4.03 37.00
CA ALA A 186 8.73 2.65 37.02
C ALA A 186 9.82 1.73 37.58
N SER A 187 11.09 1.96 37.22
CA SER A 187 12.24 1.19 37.71
C SER A 187 12.40 1.28 39.23
N ARG A 188 12.19 2.48 39.80
CA ARG A 188 12.21 2.71 41.25
C ARG A 188 10.93 2.29 41.99
N GLY A 189 9.91 1.81 41.26
CA GLY A 189 8.62 1.41 41.84
C GLY A 189 7.75 2.58 42.32
N GLU A 190 8.02 3.81 41.88
CA GLU A 190 7.21 4.99 42.23
C GLU A 190 5.81 4.91 41.59
N TYR A 191 5.69 4.24 40.44
CA TYR A 191 4.41 3.85 39.86
C TYR A 191 4.51 2.49 39.18
N SER A 192 3.34 1.86 38.98
CA SER A 192 3.24 0.60 38.25
C SER A 192 3.35 0.80 36.74
N ASP A 193 4.06 -0.11 36.07
CA ASP A 193 4.13 -0.11 34.60
C ASP A 193 2.77 -0.48 33.99
N LEU A 194 2.14 0.50 33.34
CA LEU A 194 0.91 0.33 32.57
C LEU A 194 1.16 0.14 31.08
N SER A 195 2.29 0.63 30.56
CA SER A 195 2.59 0.67 29.13
C SER A 195 3.09 -0.68 28.64
N GLY A 196 3.94 -1.36 29.40
CA GLY A 196 4.40 -2.72 29.08
C GLY A 196 3.24 -3.71 28.88
N PRO A 197 2.29 -3.84 29.82
CA PRO A 197 1.08 -4.64 29.64
C PRO A 197 0.24 -4.21 28.43
N ALA A 198 0.08 -2.90 28.18
CA ALA A 198 -0.71 -2.39 27.08
C ALA A 198 -0.13 -2.76 25.71
N VAL A 199 1.20 -2.75 25.57
CA VAL A 199 1.91 -3.22 24.37
C VAL A 199 1.61 -4.69 24.10
N VAL A 200 1.72 -5.56 25.13
CA VAL A 200 1.41 -6.99 24.98
C VAL A 200 -0.03 -7.20 24.56
N ALA A 201 -0.98 -6.49 25.18
CA ALA A 201 -2.39 -6.57 24.82
C ALA A 201 -2.64 -6.10 23.38
N ALA A 202 -2.00 -5.03 22.92
CA ALA A 202 -2.13 -4.52 21.56
C ALA A 202 -1.61 -5.51 20.52
N VAL A 203 -0.43 -6.11 20.74
CA VAL A 203 0.13 -7.11 19.82
C VAL A 203 -0.78 -8.33 19.71
N ASN A 204 -1.29 -8.84 20.85
CA ASN A 204 -2.26 -9.93 20.85
C ASN A 204 -3.52 -9.57 20.08
N SER A 205 -4.09 -8.38 20.33
CA SER A 205 -5.29 -7.91 19.65
C SER A 205 -5.12 -7.86 18.13
N VAL A 206 -3.96 -7.41 17.63
CA VAL A 206 -3.68 -7.37 16.19
C VAL A 206 -3.60 -8.78 15.59
N ILE A 207 -2.94 -9.71 16.28
CA ILE A 207 -2.82 -11.10 15.82
C ILE A 207 -4.18 -11.82 15.84
N GLU A 208 -5.00 -11.58 16.87
CA GLU A 208 -6.32 -12.20 17.02
C GLU A 208 -7.36 -11.65 16.02
N ALA A 209 -7.34 -10.34 15.77
CA ALA A 209 -8.25 -9.67 14.85
C ALA A 209 -7.84 -9.80 13.37
N GLY A 210 -6.57 -10.10 13.09
CA GLY A 210 -6.05 -10.20 11.73
C GLY A 210 -6.59 -11.41 10.96
N GLU A 211 -7.40 -11.15 9.94
CA GLU A 211 -7.79 -12.18 8.97
C GLU A 211 -6.54 -12.78 8.32
N GLY A 212 -6.46 -14.12 8.28
CA GLY A 212 -5.29 -14.84 7.78
C GLY A 212 -4.12 -15.00 8.76
N LEU A 213 -4.12 -14.35 9.92
CA LEU A 213 -3.11 -14.53 10.98
C LEU A 213 -3.49 -15.65 11.96
N LYS A 214 -4.78 -15.82 12.22
CA LYS A 214 -5.31 -16.77 13.21
C LYS A 214 -4.86 -18.21 12.90
N GLY A 215 -4.11 -18.81 13.82
CA GLY A 215 -3.56 -20.16 13.68
C GLY A 215 -2.31 -20.28 12.79
N LYS A 216 -1.84 -19.17 12.21
CA LYS A 216 -0.60 -19.06 11.42
C LYS A 216 0.50 -18.33 12.19
N VAL A 217 0.15 -17.28 12.91
CA VAL A 217 1.06 -16.54 13.78
C VAL A 217 0.72 -16.88 15.23
N LYS A 218 1.74 -17.20 16.02
CA LYS A 218 1.57 -17.48 17.45
C LYS A 218 2.66 -16.78 18.25
N ILE A 219 2.27 -16.09 19.32
CA ILE A 219 3.22 -15.65 20.33
C ILE A 219 3.57 -16.86 21.21
N VAL A 220 4.84 -17.28 21.21
CA VAL A 220 5.32 -18.46 21.94
C VAL A 220 5.98 -18.09 23.27
N GLU A 221 6.45 -16.86 23.39
CA GLU A 221 7.06 -16.32 24.61
C GLU A 221 6.73 -14.84 24.73
N VAL A 222 6.46 -14.39 25.96
CA VAL A 222 6.37 -12.97 26.31
C VAL A 222 7.31 -12.71 27.47
N LYS A 223 8.31 -11.85 27.25
CA LYS A 223 9.23 -11.39 28.29
C LYS A 223 9.08 -9.89 28.47
N ARG A 224 8.92 -9.45 29.72
CA ARG A 224 8.83 -8.03 30.08
C ARG A 224 9.96 -7.67 31.02
N ALA A 225 10.52 -6.48 30.85
CA ALA A 225 11.48 -5.89 31.76
C ALA A 225 11.23 -4.39 31.90
N ILE A 226 11.69 -3.84 33.01
CA ILE A 226 11.69 -2.40 33.29
C ILE A 226 13.16 -2.02 33.51
N CYS A 227 13.58 -0.90 32.94
CA CYS A 227 14.90 -0.32 33.17
C CYS A 227 14.79 1.20 33.37
N GLU A 228 15.81 1.77 34.00
CA GLU A 228 15.96 3.22 34.10
C GLU A 228 16.20 3.83 32.71
N ASP A 229 16.00 5.14 32.60
CA ASP A 229 16.32 5.91 31.40
C ASP A 229 17.86 6.14 31.33
N ASP A 230 18.59 5.03 31.29
CA ASP A 230 20.05 4.94 31.20
C ASP A 230 20.45 4.18 29.94
N ARG A 231 21.43 4.73 29.24
CA ARG A 231 21.88 4.20 27.96
C ARG A 231 22.45 2.79 28.08
N ASN A 232 23.28 2.54 29.08
CA ASN A 232 23.94 1.25 29.26
C ASN A 232 22.94 0.18 29.69
N ALA A 233 21.99 0.52 30.55
CA ALA A 233 20.93 -0.38 30.98
C ALA A 233 20.05 -0.84 29.79
N ILE A 234 19.67 0.09 28.92
CA ILE A 234 18.88 -0.21 27.71
C ILE A 234 19.70 -1.07 26.75
N VAL A 235 20.93 -0.66 26.42
CA VAL A 235 21.83 -1.42 25.52
C VAL A 235 22.06 -2.84 26.04
N GLY A 236 22.41 -3.00 27.31
CA GLY A 236 22.65 -4.30 27.92
C GLY A 236 21.43 -5.22 27.86
N THR A 237 20.23 -4.67 28.07
CA THR A 237 18.98 -5.43 27.95
C THR A 237 18.71 -5.86 26.51
N LEU A 238 18.84 -4.94 25.55
CA LEU A 238 18.61 -5.22 24.13
C LEU A 238 19.65 -6.22 23.58
N GLN A 239 20.92 -6.11 23.95
CA GLN A 239 21.97 -7.07 23.59
C GLN A 239 21.72 -8.44 24.22
N GLY A 240 21.33 -8.46 25.50
CA GLY A 240 20.99 -9.70 26.21
C GLY A 240 19.84 -10.45 25.55
N TRP A 241 18.81 -9.74 25.06
CA TRP A 241 17.75 -10.34 24.26
C TRP A 241 18.22 -10.70 22.85
N GLY A 242 19.03 -9.86 22.20
CA GLY A 242 19.63 -10.15 20.90
C GLY A 242 20.47 -11.44 20.86
N GLY A 243 21.02 -11.86 22.00
CA GLY A 243 21.73 -13.12 22.17
C GLY A 243 20.84 -14.36 22.37
N THR A 244 19.51 -14.20 22.45
CA THR A 244 18.60 -15.36 22.54
C THR A 244 18.55 -16.11 21.22
N GLY A 245 18.80 -17.42 21.26
CA GLY A 245 18.70 -18.29 20.10
C GLY A 245 17.26 -18.37 19.60
N MET A 246 17.08 -18.33 18.28
CA MET A 246 15.78 -18.47 17.61
C MET A 246 15.73 -19.82 16.89
N GLY A 247 14.60 -20.52 17.02
CA GLY A 247 14.33 -21.73 16.24
C GLY A 247 14.01 -21.45 14.77
N GLU A 248 13.77 -22.51 14.00
CA GLU A 248 13.24 -22.39 12.64
C GLU A 248 11.83 -21.78 12.67
N ASN A 249 11.54 -20.84 11.75
CA ASN A 249 10.30 -20.07 11.70
C ASN A 249 10.01 -19.22 12.95
N GLU A 250 11.05 -18.90 13.73
CA GLU A 250 10.93 -18.07 14.92
C GLU A 250 11.61 -16.70 14.73
N VAL A 251 10.93 -15.67 15.21
CA VAL A 251 11.43 -14.30 15.21
C VAL A 251 11.24 -13.64 16.57
N GLY A 252 12.16 -12.74 16.91
CA GLY A 252 12.08 -11.86 18.05
C GLY A 252 11.48 -10.51 17.67
N LEU A 253 10.45 -10.09 18.41
CA LEU A 253 9.89 -8.76 18.33
C LEU A 253 10.16 -8.02 19.64
N VAL A 254 11.01 -7.00 19.59
CA VAL A 254 11.33 -6.16 20.74
C VAL A 254 10.57 -4.84 20.63
N MET A 255 9.82 -4.48 21.67
CA MET A 255 9.08 -3.23 21.75
C MET A 255 9.51 -2.48 23.00
N THR A 256 10.17 -1.34 22.84
CA THR A 256 10.45 -0.46 23.99
C THR A 256 9.31 0.52 24.19
N THR A 257 9.08 1.00 25.40
CA THR A 257 8.11 2.07 25.69
C THR A 257 8.72 3.08 26.66
N GLY A 258 8.61 4.38 26.35
CA GLY A 258 9.24 5.46 27.11
C GLY A 258 10.62 5.86 26.58
N GLY A 259 11.16 6.97 27.09
CA GLY A 259 12.49 7.48 26.76
C GLY A 259 12.70 8.01 25.33
N THR A 260 11.62 8.32 24.60
CA THR A 260 11.65 8.79 23.19
C THR A 260 11.31 10.28 23.03
N GLY A 261 11.10 11.02 24.12
CA GLY A 261 10.79 12.44 24.12
C GLY A 261 12.01 13.34 23.91
N PHE A 262 11.93 14.62 24.30
CA PHE A 262 13.01 15.61 24.14
C PHE A 262 13.77 15.92 25.44
N SER A 263 13.49 15.21 26.53
CA SER A 263 14.24 15.36 27.78
C SER A 263 15.68 14.88 27.61
N MET A 264 16.62 15.46 28.36
CA MET A 264 18.00 14.97 28.42
C MET A 264 18.11 13.54 28.96
N ARG A 265 17.09 13.06 29.68
CA ARG A 265 16.98 11.66 30.12
C ARG A 265 16.42 10.74 29.04
N ASP A 266 15.73 11.26 28.02
CA ASP A 266 15.17 10.43 26.95
C ASP A 266 16.31 9.93 26.05
N VAL A 267 16.81 8.72 26.31
CA VAL A 267 17.98 8.15 25.60
C VAL A 267 17.69 6.84 24.87
N THR A 268 16.42 6.39 24.85
CA THR A 268 16.04 5.11 24.24
C THR A 268 16.36 5.00 22.76
N PRO A 269 16.16 6.04 21.91
CA PRO A 269 16.58 5.99 20.51
C PRO A 269 18.10 5.88 20.35
N GLU A 270 18.87 6.61 21.16
CA GLU A 270 20.34 6.61 21.14
C GLU A 270 20.90 5.26 21.58
N ALA A 271 20.31 4.64 22.60
CA ALA A 271 20.66 3.30 23.07
C ALA A 271 20.27 2.23 22.05
N THR A 272 19.08 2.35 21.46
CA THR A 272 18.59 1.41 20.43
C THR A 272 19.51 1.43 19.22
N ARG A 273 19.95 2.61 18.77
CA ARG A 273 20.83 2.76 17.60
C ARG A 273 22.16 2.02 17.75
N GLU A 274 22.70 1.89 18.96
CA GLU A 274 23.97 1.19 19.22
C GLU A 274 23.88 -0.31 19.02
N VAL A 275 22.69 -0.90 19.12
CA VAL A 275 22.49 -2.35 19.00
C VAL A 275 21.97 -2.76 17.62
N LEU A 276 21.70 -1.80 16.74
CA LEU A 276 21.15 -2.10 15.41
C LEU A 276 22.23 -2.64 14.47
N LEU A 277 21.95 -3.81 13.89
CA LEU A 277 22.60 -4.29 12.68
C LEU A 277 22.15 -3.49 11.45
N LYS A 278 20.87 -3.12 11.37
CA LYS A 278 20.31 -2.40 10.22
C LYS A 278 19.15 -1.50 10.64
N ASP A 279 19.20 -0.24 10.25
CA ASP A 279 18.10 0.71 10.45
C ASP A 279 16.92 0.39 9.52
N LEU A 280 15.70 0.43 10.07
CA LEU A 280 14.42 0.28 9.38
C LEU A 280 13.42 1.33 9.88
N SER A 281 13.90 2.52 10.23
CA SER A 281 13.13 3.55 10.95
C SER A 281 11.93 4.06 10.14
N ASN A 282 11.93 3.90 8.82
CA ASN A 282 10.80 4.26 7.96
C ASN A 282 9.50 3.53 8.33
N ILE A 283 9.58 2.30 8.88
CA ILE A 283 8.40 1.56 9.37
C ILE A 283 7.71 2.36 10.48
N LEU A 284 8.51 2.85 11.44
CA LEU A 284 8.00 3.62 12.56
C LEU A 284 7.60 5.04 12.14
N GLN A 285 8.37 5.71 11.27
CA GLN A 285 8.01 7.04 10.75
C GLN A 285 6.65 7.01 10.05
N HIS A 286 6.39 6.00 9.22
CA HIS A 286 5.09 5.82 8.58
C HIS A 286 3.97 5.64 9.62
N ALA A 287 4.18 4.78 10.62
CA ALA A 287 3.21 4.60 11.69
C ALA A 287 2.95 5.89 12.48
N LEU A 288 3.99 6.65 12.83
CA LEU A 288 3.86 7.93 13.54
C LEU A 288 3.12 8.97 12.69
N MET A 289 3.34 9.01 11.37
CA MET A 289 2.56 9.86 10.47
C MET A 289 1.07 9.49 10.50
N LEU A 290 0.72 8.20 10.50
CA LEU A 290 -0.67 7.76 10.63
C LEU A 290 -1.27 8.13 12.00
N CYS A 291 -0.53 7.89 13.09
CA CYS A 291 -0.96 8.23 14.45
C CYS A 291 -1.10 9.76 14.65
N SER A 292 -0.31 10.57 13.94
CA SER A 292 -0.35 12.04 14.05
C SER A 292 -1.71 12.64 13.66
N ARG A 293 -2.53 11.89 12.91
CA ARG A 293 -3.90 12.28 12.56
C ARG A 293 -4.84 12.31 13.77
N LYS A 294 -4.61 11.43 14.75
CA LYS A 294 -5.37 11.39 16.01
C LYS A 294 -4.70 12.24 17.08
N GLN A 295 -3.36 12.15 17.15
CA GLN A 295 -2.55 12.84 18.15
C GLN A 295 -1.45 13.64 17.44
N PRO A 296 -1.66 14.94 17.11
CA PRO A 296 -0.72 15.75 16.35
C PRO A 296 0.71 15.76 16.89
N LEU A 297 0.87 15.59 18.22
CA LEU A 297 2.18 15.56 18.89
C LEU A 297 2.94 14.24 18.70
N ALA A 298 2.36 13.21 18.07
CA ALA A 298 3.04 11.94 17.79
C ALA A 298 4.30 12.13 16.93
N CYS A 299 4.35 13.18 16.11
CA CYS A 299 5.51 13.53 15.29
C CYS A 299 6.75 13.95 16.11
N LEU A 300 6.59 14.27 17.40
CA LEU A 300 7.69 14.66 18.28
C LEU A 300 8.48 13.46 18.83
N SER A 301 7.97 12.24 18.67
CA SER A 301 8.68 11.03 19.08
C SER A 301 9.97 10.88 18.28
N ARG A 302 11.10 10.71 18.98
CA ARG A 302 12.40 10.38 18.37
C ARG A 302 12.64 8.89 18.20
N GLY A 303 11.62 8.05 18.45
CA GLY A 303 11.73 6.61 18.38
C GLY A 303 12.25 6.12 17.02
N ILE A 304 13.01 5.03 17.03
CA ILE A 304 13.52 4.37 15.83
C ILE A 304 13.07 2.90 15.75
N CYS A 305 13.29 2.29 14.59
CA CYS A 305 13.04 0.87 14.35
C CYS A 305 14.21 0.26 13.58
N GLY A 306 14.58 -0.98 13.88
CA GLY A 306 15.67 -1.64 13.17
C GLY A 306 15.91 -3.07 13.62
N LEU A 307 16.76 -3.77 12.87
CA LEU A 307 17.17 -5.13 13.18
C LEU A 307 18.29 -5.11 14.20
N ILE A 308 18.13 -5.86 15.30
CA ILE A 308 19.24 -6.18 16.21
C ILE A 308 20.10 -7.28 15.59
N ASN A 309 19.47 -8.27 14.96
CA ASN A 309 20.12 -9.32 14.18
C ASN A 309 19.16 -9.81 13.07
N ARG A 310 19.54 -10.87 12.35
CA ARG A 310 18.72 -11.41 11.25
C ARG A 310 17.28 -11.74 11.66
N ASN A 311 17.08 -12.27 12.86
CA ASN A 311 15.81 -12.82 13.34
C ASN A 311 15.11 -11.94 14.38
N MET A 312 15.67 -10.76 14.73
CA MET A 312 15.14 -9.89 15.77
C MET A 312 15.06 -8.43 15.34
N ILE A 313 13.87 -7.85 15.46
CA ILE A 313 13.59 -6.44 15.18
C ILE A 313 13.20 -5.72 16.48
N VAL A 314 13.62 -4.47 16.61
CA VAL A 314 13.23 -3.57 17.70
C VAL A 314 12.46 -2.37 17.16
N VAL A 315 11.44 -1.93 17.90
CA VAL A 315 10.70 -0.69 17.64
C VAL A 315 10.54 0.08 18.95
N ASN A 316 10.84 1.38 18.92
CA ASN A 316 10.61 2.26 20.06
C ASN A 316 9.21 2.87 20.01
N LEU A 317 8.43 2.65 21.06
CA LEU A 317 7.07 3.17 21.21
C LEU A 317 7.07 4.37 22.18
N PRO A 318 6.03 5.23 22.10
CA PRO A 318 5.80 6.27 23.10
C PRO A 318 5.67 5.74 24.54
N GLY A 319 5.66 6.62 25.53
CA GLY A 319 5.51 6.23 26.95
C GLY A 319 4.06 6.00 27.40
N GLN A 320 3.07 6.55 26.68
CA GLN A 320 1.66 6.49 27.10
C GLN A 320 1.00 5.19 26.58
N PRO A 321 0.24 4.44 27.41
CA PRO A 321 -0.37 3.16 27.01
C PRO A 321 -1.25 3.23 25.75
N GLU A 322 -2.03 4.30 25.61
CA GLU A 322 -2.89 4.51 24.45
C GLU A 322 -2.07 4.76 23.17
N ALA A 323 -1.05 5.61 23.26
CA ALA A 323 -0.13 5.87 22.14
C ALA A 323 0.67 4.61 21.75
N CYS A 324 1.03 3.77 22.71
CA CYS A 324 1.62 2.46 22.42
C CYS A 324 0.68 1.60 21.58
N ARG A 325 -0.60 1.51 21.95
CA ARG A 325 -1.59 0.74 21.19
C ARG A 325 -1.71 1.24 19.75
N ASP A 326 -1.90 2.54 19.57
CA ASP A 326 -2.02 3.14 18.23
C ASP A 326 -0.80 2.86 17.36
N VAL A 327 0.41 3.01 17.90
CA VAL A 327 1.65 2.75 17.15
C VAL A 327 1.82 1.26 16.86
N VAL A 328 1.52 0.37 17.81
CA VAL A 328 1.55 -1.09 17.60
C VAL A 328 0.63 -1.49 16.45
N GLU A 329 -0.62 -1.05 16.46
CA GLU A 329 -1.58 -1.32 15.39
C GLU A 329 -1.05 -0.86 14.02
N ALA A 330 -0.38 0.29 13.97
CA ALA A 330 0.15 0.86 12.74
C ALA A 330 1.44 0.18 12.23
N VAL A 331 2.34 -0.28 13.10
CA VAL A 331 3.60 -0.92 12.67
C VAL A 331 3.45 -2.41 12.35
N MET A 332 2.51 -3.10 13.02
CA MET A 332 2.41 -4.56 12.96
C MET A 332 2.31 -5.16 11.56
N PRO A 333 1.56 -4.59 10.58
CA PRO A 333 1.54 -5.13 9.22
C PRO A 333 2.94 -5.21 8.57
N GLY A 334 3.74 -4.16 8.74
CA GLY A 334 5.12 -4.11 8.23
C GLY A 334 6.04 -5.10 8.95
N LEU A 335 5.90 -5.21 10.28
CA LEU A 335 6.68 -6.15 11.09
C LEU A 335 6.35 -7.61 10.76
N LEU A 336 5.08 -7.94 10.55
CA LEU A 336 4.65 -9.28 10.15
C LEU A 336 5.13 -9.63 8.74
N HIS A 337 5.19 -8.65 7.82
CA HIS A 337 5.73 -8.88 6.48
C HIS A 337 7.23 -9.20 6.52
N TRP A 338 7.99 -8.48 7.35
CA TRP A 338 9.39 -8.81 7.62
C TRP A 338 9.53 -10.21 8.25
N ALA A 339 8.73 -10.48 9.28
CA ALA A 339 8.79 -11.75 10.00
C ALA A 339 8.50 -12.95 9.10
N LYS A 340 7.55 -12.82 8.17
CA LYS A 340 7.27 -13.83 7.14
C LYS A 340 8.52 -14.13 6.28
N LYS A 341 9.13 -13.09 5.71
CA LYS A 341 10.34 -13.24 4.85
C LYS A 341 11.53 -13.81 5.60
N THR A 342 11.73 -13.40 6.85
CA THR A 342 12.85 -13.85 7.69
C THR A 342 12.62 -15.25 8.25
N GLY A 343 11.40 -15.56 8.68
CA GLY A 343 11.02 -16.84 9.24
C GLY A 343 11.08 -17.99 8.23
N GLY A 344 11.09 -17.71 6.93
CA GLY A 344 11.08 -18.72 5.88
C GLY A 344 9.68 -19.27 5.59
N VAL A 345 8.66 -18.44 5.83
CA VAL A 345 7.23 -18.79 5.78
C VAL A 345 6.53 -18.15 4.58
#